data_AF-A0A2D8V5N1-F1
#
_entry.id   AF-A0A2D8V5N1-F1
#
_cell.length_a   1.000
_cell.length_b   1.000
_cell.length_c   1.000
_cell.angle_alpha   90.00
_cell.angle_beta   90.00
_cell.angle_gamma   90.00
#
_symmetry.space_group_name_H-M   'P 1'
#
loop_
_entity.id
_entity.type
_entity.pdbx_description
1 polymer ?
#
loop_
_entity_poly.entity_id
_entity_poly.type
_entity_poly.pdbx_seq_one_letter_code
_entity_poly.pdbx_strand_id
1 'polypeptide(L)'
;MPKLGSSGRSTAARRSLSLLIVGLFGVACSSASISGETDTETDLPADQAGGSEAETSTSMEGPSDGDDLDDEAVGEDQSGTRGFTLDGEPIVVVSENVDCVISPRVIVDGDTSVDDVFRDIGMNVPKSAPEHCYLFSAEIPDDLRRYHADVHQKLIDYVGGYDRYVHITYEVDGDNSEALEALDQFGYFYDNDGQPLDPSIDLVYDRRSCLGGLSRENKYDGYNDFSFCNQPNPLTDPHWEWDRENFGTDVFMYMTINGWVHEYYHHVQRAHTLGRSLGMPADCCGGWNHTGSPAWFVEGQAQVFPTLFLRDVFDDLKITKDLGLEGACAGDPRLTGNGPDNPLWERVASQTNCNMTQKFEEASRAIRGEGDEWEECTGFSELEEMRETWVCPGHMEILNFYLAYLTSFETLFISLHEDVWALGFEGALDKHFGLTKDELYEQFNQFMRDNPTPPEDFFPTERLDKLVDFWGIESG
;
A
#
# COMPACT_ATOMS: atom_id res chain seq x y z
N MET A 1 -19.93 -57.66 -15.49
CA MET A 1 -18.82 -57.25 -16.38
C MET A 1 -19.44 -57.00 -17.74
N PRO A 2 -19.51 -55.76 -18.26
CA PRO A 2 -18.43 -54.76 -18.37
C PRO A 2 -18.81 -53.33 -17.90
N LYS A 3 -17.88 -52.40 -18.14
CA LYS A 3 -17.64 -51.03 -17.64
C LYS A 3 -18.80 -50.01 -17.72
N LEU A 4 -19.10 -49.35 -16.59
CA LEU A 4 -19.48 -47.92 -16.51
C LEU A 4 -18.18 -47.10 -16.42
N GLY A 5 -18.00 -45.88 -16.92
CA GLY A 5 -18.94 -44.80 -17.18
C GLY A 5 -18.31 -43.54 -16.59
N SER A 6 -17.95 -42.59 -17.45
CA SER A 6 -17.36 -41.29 -17.11
C SER A 6 -18.24 -40.48 -16.15
N SER A 7 -17.63 -39.93 -15.10
CA SER A 7 -18.09 -38.73 -14.38
C SER A 7 -16.83 -38.03 -13.86
N GLY A 8 -16.42 -36.88 -14.38
CA GLY A 8 -17.16 -35.64 -14.17
C GLY A 8 -17.03 -35.19 -12.71
N ARG A 9 -15.82 -35.17 -12.15
CA ARG A 9 -15.55 -34.54 -10.84
C ARG A 9 -15.08 -33.11 -11.05
N SER A 10 -16.08 -32.24 -11.13
CA SER A 10 -16.18 -30.93 -10.49
C SER A 10 -14.88 -30.17 -10.22
N THR A 11 -14.64 -29.17 -11.04
CA THR A 11 -13.67 -28.06 -10.94
C THR A 11 -13.77 -27.26 -9.62
N ALA A 12 -14.82 -27.45 -8.81
CA ALA A 12 -15.00 -26.74 -7.55
C ALA A 12 -14.05 -27.22 -6.42
N ALA A 13 -13.59 -28.47 -6.45
CA ALA A 13 -12.68 -28.99 -5.42
C ALA A 13 -11.22 -28.53 -5.60
N ARG A 14 -10.89 -27.88 -6.73
CA ARG A 14 -9.55 -27.35 -7.02
C ARG A 14 -9.33 -25.93 -6.50
N ARG A 15 -10.39 -25.15 -6.26
CA ARG A 15 -10.27 -23.77 -5.73
C ARG A 15 -10.05 -23.71 -4.22
N SER A 16 -10.47 -24.72 -3.46
CA SER A 16 -10.36 -24.70 -2.00
C SER A 16 -8.98 -25.10 -1.45
N LEU A 17 -8.09 -25.66 -2.27
CA LEU A 17 -6.76 -26.10 -1.83
C LEU A 17 -5.65 -25.08 -2.14
N SER A 18 -5.86 -24.20 -3.12
CA SER A 18 -4.96 -23.08 -3.41
C SER A 18 -4.96 -22.00 -2.32
N LEU A 19 -5.94 -22.02 -1.41
CA LEU A 19 -5.99 -21.16 -0.22
C LEU A 19 -4.95 -21.53 0.86
N LEU A 20 -4.30 -22.70 0.76
CA LEU A 20 -3.45 -23.22 1.83
C LEU A 20 -1.98 -22.74 1.80
N ILE A 21 -1.53 -22.11 0.70
CA ILE A 21 -0.21 -21.44 0.60
C ILE A 21 -0.38 -19.91 0.43
N VAL A 22 -1.62 -19.44 0.34
CA VAL A 22 -2.02 -18.06 0.02
C VAL A 22 -2.49 -17.32 1.29
N GLY A 23 -1.96 -17.69 2.47
CA GLY A 23 -2.22 -17.02 3.75
C GLY A 23 -1.74 -15.56 3.82
N LEU A 24 -1.10 -15.06 2.75
CA LEU A 24 -0.61 -13.69 2.59
C LEU A 24 -1.54 -12.79 1.75
N PHE A 25 -2.69 -13.28 1.27
CA PHE A 25 -3.63 -12.50 0.45
C PHE A 25 -4.95 -12.18 1.15
N GLY A 26 -4.89 -11.94 2.47
CA GLY A 26 -6.00 -11.56 3.33
C GLY A 26 -6.45 -10.09 3.23
N VAL A 27 -6.15 -9.39 2.14
CA VAL A 27 -6.87 -8.17 1.77
C VAL A 27 -7.34 -8.36 0.33
N ALA A 28 -8.55 -8.91 0.18
CA ALA A 28 -9.26 -8.83 -1.06
C ALA A 28 -9.59 -7.35 -1.31
N CYS A 29 -8.70 -6.63 -2.00
CA CYS A 29 -9.03 -5.41 -2.70
C CYS A 29 -10.02 -5.76 -3.82
N SER A 30 -11.29 -5.95 -3.43
CA SER A 30 -12.40 -5.98 -4.36
C SER A 30 -12.66 -4.53 -4.75
N SER A 31 -12.11 -4.11 -5.90
CA SER A 31 -12.61 -2.94 -6.61
C SER A 31 -14.11 -3.14 -6.84
N ALA A 32 -14.92 -2.25 -6.26
CA ALA A 32 -16.36 -2.29 -6.43
C ALA A 32 -16.69 -2.17 -7.92
N SER A 33 -17.32 -3.21 -8.46
CA SER A 33 -17.91 -3.20 -9.79
C SER A 33 -19.00 -2.13 -9.87
N ILE A 34 -18.73 -1.02 -10.55
CA ILE A 34 -19.79 -0.13 -11.02
C ILE A 34 -20.51 -0.85 -12.16
N SER A 35 -21.83 -1.02 -11.99
CA SER A 35 -22.73 -1.60 -12.98
C SER A 35 -23.37 -0.51 -13.81
N GLY A 36 -23.48 -0.73 -15.13
CA GLY A 36 -24.24 0.09 -16.09
C GLY A 36 -23.47 0.29 -17.40
N GLU A 37 -23.51 -0.65 -18.34
CA GLU A 37 -24.49 -0.82 -19.42
C GLU A 37 -24.39 0.18 -20.59
N THR A 38 -24.56 -0.40 -21.79
CA THR A 38 -24.90 0.17 -23.11
C THR A 38 -23.79 0.61 -24.08
N ASP A 39 -23.65 -0.24 -25.11
CA ASP A 39 -23.21 0.06 -26.46
C ASP A 39 -23.67 1.44 -26.95
N THR A 40 -22.76 2.25 -27.49
CA THR A 40 -22.99 2.92 -28.77
C THR A 40 -21.67 3.38 -29.40
N GLU A 41 -21.36 2.69 -30.48
CA GLU A 41 -20.52 3.06 -31.61
C GLU A 41 -20.63 4.55 -32.00
N THR A 42 -19.52 5.27 -32.08
CA THR A 42 -19.31 6.33 -33.09
C THR A 42 -17.83 6.67 -33.27
N ASP A 43 -17.36 6.43 -34.50
CA ASP A 43 -16.06 6.78 -35.06
C ASP A 43 -15.79 8.31 -35.13
N LEU A 44 -14.54 8.70 -34.78
CA LEU A 44 -13.57 9.60 -35.46
C LEU A 44 -14.01 10.99 -36.02
N PRO A 45 -13.14 12.04 -36.12
CA PRO A 45 -11.75 11.91 -36.60
C PRO A 45 -10.67 12.88 -36.06
N ALA A 46 -9.46 12.59 -36.55
CA ALA A 46 -8.18 13.27 -36.42
C ALA A 46 -8.05 14.62 -37.16
N ASP A 47 -6.87 15.22 -36.97
CA ASP A 47 -6.18 16.30 -37.70
C ASP A 47 -6.45 17.76 -37.26
N GLN A 48 -5.43 18.47 -36.74
CA GLN A 48 -4.45 19.19 -37.57
C GLN A 48 -3.34 19.89 -36.78
N ALA A 49 -2.21 20.02 -37.47
CA ALA A 49 -0.91 20.50 -37.04
C ALA A 49 -0.68 22.02 -37.24
N GLY A 50 0.40 22.51 -36.62
CA GLY A 50 1.10 23.78 -36.93
C GLY A 50 1.65 24.40 -35.63
N GLY A 51 2.94 24.64 -35.39
CA GLY A 51 4.10 24.81 -36.26
C GLY A 51 4.65 26.23 -36.11
N SER A 52 5.71 26.42 -35.31
CA SER A 52 6.72 27.48 -35.51
C SER A 52 7.98 27.26 -34.65
N GLU A 53 9.12 27.16 -35.34
CA GLU A 53 10.51 27.35 -34.89
C GLU A 53 10.72 28.86 -34.53
N ALA A 54 11.75 29.42 -33.86
CA ALA A 54 13.16 29.09 -33.70
C ALA A 54 13.87 30.07 -32.70
N GLU A 55 15.04 29.65 -32.20
CA GLU A 55 16.29 30.42 -31.93
C GLU A 55 16.60 31.18 -30.59
N THR A 56 17.44 30.52 -29.76
CA THR A 56 18.78 30.90 -29.21
C THR A 56 19.14 32.33 -28.70
N SER A 57 19.68 32.44 -27.47
CA SER A 57 21.16 32.60 -27.20
C SER A 57 21.54 33.05 -25.75
N THR A 58 22.41 32.25 -25.12
CA THR A 58 23.61 32.51 -24.24
C THR A 58 23.76 33.65 -23.19
N SER A 59 23.96 33.22 -21.93
CA SER A 59 25.07 33.44 -20.93
C SER A 59 25.50 34.82 -20.41
N MET A 60 25.64 34.96 -19.07
CA MET A 60 26.90 35.23 -18.32
C MET A 60 26.73 35.31 -16.78
N GLU A 61 27.77 34.93 -16.04
CA GLU A 61 27.92 34.72 -14.59
C GLU A 61 28.23 35.97 -13.72
N GLY A 62 27.70 35.98 -12.48
CA GLY A 62 28.31 36.29 -11.14
C GLY A 62 28.92 37.66 -10.80
N PRO A 63 29.36 37.92 -9.52
CA PRO A 63 29.05 37.28 -8.22
C PRO A 63 28.87 38.26 -7.01
N SER A 64 28.52 37.74 -5.81
CA SER A 64 29.17 37.96 -4.48
C SER A 64 28.23 38.04 -3.25
N ASP A 65 28.48 37.09 -2.33
CA ASP A 65 28.68 37.13 -0.86
C ASP A 65 27.73 37.86 0.13
N GLY A 66 27.36 37.15 1.20
CA GLY A 66 27.10 37.72 2.53
C GLY A 66 26.20 36.88 3.46
N ASP A 67 26.81 36.18 4.42
CA ASP A 67 26.20 35.44 5.55
C ASP A 67 25.35 36.31 6.51
N ASP A 68 24.30 35.72 7.13
CA ASP A 68 24.09 35.63 8.60
C ASP A 68 22.62 35.32 9.02
N LEU A 69 22.47 34.14 9.67
CA LEU A 69 21.76 33.80 10.92
C LEU A 69 20.27 34.17 11.20
N ASP A 70 19.50 33.10 11.44
CA ASP A 70 18.50 32.82 12.50
C ASP A 70 17.60 33.94 13.05
N ASP A 71 16.29 33.82 12.80
CA ASP A 71 15.23 33.89 13.83
C ASP A 71 13.88 33.50 13.21
N GLU A 72 13.38 32.30 13.54
CA GLU A 72 11.99 31.91 13.29
C GLU A 72 11.08 32.60 14.31
N ALA A 73 10.24 33.50 13.81
CA ALA A 73 9.06 33.98 14.51
C ALA A 73 7.83 33.81 13.61
N VAL A 74 6.93 32.95 14.10
CA VAL A 74 5.57 32.70 13.62
C VAL A 74 4.79 34.00 13.46
N GLY A 75 4.16 34.21 12.29
CA GLY A 75 3.02 35.11 12.16
C GLY A 75 2.87 35.84 10.83
N GLU A 76 1.73 35.56 10.17
CA GLU A 76 0.98 36.41 9.23
C GLU A 76 1.39 36.39 7.73
N ASP A 77 0.60 35.63 7.00
CA ASP A 77 -0.07 36.02 5.74
C ASP A 77 0.82 36.37 4.53
N GLN A 78 1.30 35.32 3.84
CA GLN A 78 1.73 35.42 2.44
C GLN A 78 0.55 35.13 1.50
N SER A 79 -0.50 35.97 1.52
CA SER A 79 -1.63 35.90 0.57
C SER A 79 -1.25 36.48 -0.81
N GLY A 80 -0.19 35.98 -1.43
CA GLY A 80 0.35 36.63 -2.62
C GLY A 80 1.22 35.78 -3.52
N THR A 81 0.93 34.48 -3.72
CA THR A 81 1.48 33.70 -4.86
C THR A 81 0.90 32.29 -5.04
N ARG A 82 0.15 31.72 -4.09
CA ARG A 82 -0.42 30.37 -4.27
C ARG A 82 -1.69 30.45 -5.11
N GLY A 83 -1.78 29.65 -6.17
CA GLY A 83 -3.00 29.51 -6.97
C GLY A 83 -4.07 28.63 -6.32
N PHE A 84 -4.02 28.50 -4.99
CA PHE A 84 -5.02 27.79 -4.19
C PHE A 84 -5.11 28.40 -2.80
N THR A 85 -6.20 28.09 -2.10
CA THR A 85 -6.45 28.45 -0.71
C THR A 85 -6.95 27.23 0.08
N LEU A 86 -6.80 27.30 1.41
CA LEU A 86 -7.37 26.32 2.33
C LEU A 86 -8.64 26.92 2.95
N ASP A 87 -9.75 26.20 2.85
CA ASP A 87 -11.03 26.63 3.40
C ASP A 87 -11.17 26.12 4.83
N GLY A 88 -10.93 27.03 5.78
CA GLY A 88 -11.02 26.79 7.21
C GLY A 88 -9.74 26.23 7.83
N GLU A 89 -9.87 25.86 9.10
CA GLU A 89 -8.82 25.19 9.89
C GLU A 89 -9.07 23.68 9.91
N PRO A 90 -8.04 22.85 10.18
CA PRO A 90 -8.24 21.42 10.41
C PRO A 90 -9.31 21.15 11.48
N ILE A 91 -10.20 20.20 11.22
CA ILE A 91 -11.23 19.79 12.19
C ILE A 91 -10.66 18.65 13.03
N VAL A 92 -10.63 18.84 14.35
CA VAL A 92 -10.14 17.84 15.30
C VAL A 92 -11.32 17.25 16.05
N VAL A 93 -11.51 15.94 15.92
CA VAL A 93 -12.54 15.15 16.62
C VAL A 93 -11.83 14.09 17.45
N VAL A 94 -11.96 14.17 18.77
CA VAL A 94 -11.34 13.22 19.70
C VAL A 94 -12.35 12.76 20.74
N SER A 95 -12.51 11.44 20.85
CA SER A 95 -13.35 10.75 21.83
C SER A 95 -12.68 9.46 22.29
N GLU A 96 -13.42 8.56 22.93
CA GLU A 96 -12.95 7.20 23.25
C GLU A 96 -12.80 6.33 21.99
N ASN A 97 -13.62 6.57 20.96
CA ASN A 97 -13.71 5.75 19.76
C ASN A 97 -13.22 6.45 18.49
N VAL A 98 -12.88 7.73 18.58
CA VAL A 98 -12.45 8.56 17.45
C VAL A 98 -11.18 9.30 17.82
N ASP A 99 -10.16 9.21 16.98
CA ASP A 99 -8.97 10.06 17.00
C ASP A 99 -8.73 10.55 15.57
N CYS A 100 -9.22 11.77 15.29
CA CYS A 100 -9.37 12.23 13.92
C CYS A 100 -8.98 13.68 13.73
N VAL A 101 -8.09 13.90 12.77
CA VAL A 101 -7.76 15.22 12.22
C VAL A 101 -8.16 15.22 10.74
N ILE A 102 -9.07 16.12 10.40
CA ILE A 102 -9.59 16.28 9.04
C ILE A 102 -8.96 17.53 8.43
N SER A 103 -8.13 17.34 7.40
CA SER A 103 -7.48 18.42 6.68
C SER A 103 -8.49 19.41 6.08
N PRO A 104 -8.19 20.71 6.06
CA PRO A 104 -9.04 21.72 5.43
C PRO A 104 -9.22 21.43 3.94
N ARG A 105 -10.34 21.90 3.38
CA ARG A 105 -10.62 21.72 1.94
C ARG A 105 -9.67 22.60 1.12
N VAL A 106 -9.08 22.03 0.09
CA VAL A 106 -8.30 22.79 -0.89
C VAL A 106 -9.26 23.38 -1.92
N ILE A 107 -9.18 24.68 -2.13
CA ILE A 107 -9.86 25.42 -3.20
C ILE A 107 -8.80 25.93 -4.16
N VAL A 108 -8.80 25.42 -5.40
CA VAL A 108 -7.85 25.83 -6.44
C VAL A 108 -8.47 26.92 -7.31
N ASP A 109 -7.70 27.98 -7.55
CA ASP A 109 -8.04 29.08 -8.45
C ASP A 109 -7.21 28.96 -9.74
N GLY A 110 -7.87 28.73 -10.88
CA GLY A 110 -7.18 28.62 -12.18
C GLY A 110 -6.59 27.23 -12.42
N ASP A 111 -5.35 27.19 -12.94
CA ASP A 111 -4.73 25.97 -13.50
C ASP A 111 -3.54 25.44 -12.65
N THR A 112 -3.50 25.72 -11.34
CA THR A 112 -2.46 25.14 -10.46
C THR A 112 -2.56 23.62 -10.46
N SER A 113 -1.43 22.93 -10.65
CA SER A 113 -1.42 21.47 -10.73
C SER A 113 -1.52 20.80 -9.35
N VAL A 114 -1.96 19.55 -9.33
CA VAL A 114 -2.09 18.74 -8.10
C VAL A 114 -0.75 18.58 -7.39
N ASP A 115 0.34 18.40 -8.14
CA ASP A 115 1.67 18.23 -7.56
C ASP A 115 2.16 19.52 -6.88
N ASP A 116 1.95 20.69 -7.48
CA ASP A 116 2.28 21.99 -6.85
C ASP A 116 1.53 22.16 -5.52
N VAL A 117 0.22 21.87 -5.50
CA VAL A 117 -0.59 21.93 -4.28
C VAL A 117 -0.07 20.96 -3.23
N PHE A 118 0.18 19.70 -3.61
CA PHE A 118 0.57 18.64 -2.68
C PHE A 118 1.93 18.93 -2.03
N ARG A 119 2.88 19.50 -2.77
CA ARG A 119 4.15 19.97 -2.22
C ARG A 119 3.96 21.13 -1.26
N ASP A 120 3.18 22.13 -1.66
CA ASP A 120 2.96 23.35 -0.87
C ASP A 120 2.28 23.06 0.47
N ILE A 121 1.40 22.06 0.54
CA ILE A 121 0.75 21.63 1.80
C ILE A 121 1.51 20.48 2.50
N GLY A 122 2.61 20.01 1.92
CA GLY A 122 3.45 18.96 2.49
C GLY A 122 2.80 17.59 2.58
N MET A 123 2.01 17.19 1.57
CA MET A 123 1.43 15.83 1.46
C MET A 123 2.49 14.74 1.27
N ASN A 124 3.62 15.09 0.66
CA ASN A 124 4.74 14.18 0.38
C ASN A 124 5.87 14.29 1.42
N VAL A 125 5.64 14.96 2.55
CA VAL A 125 6.65 15.19 3.59
C VAL A 125 6.29 14.34 4.81
N PRO A 126 7.22 13.51 5.33
CA PRO A 126 6.99 12.72 6.53
C PRO A 126 6.83 13.59 7.78
N LYS A 127 5.86 13.25 8.63
CA LYS A 127 5.46 14.00 9.84
C LYS A 127 5.42 13.09 11.06
N SER A 128 5.84 13.60 12.21
CA SER A 128 5.69 12.89 13.50
C SER A 128 4.28 12.98 14.08
N ALA A 129 3.49 13.96 13.61
CA ALA A 129 2.10 14.16 13.97
C ALA A 129 1.28 14.41 12.69
N PRO A 130 1.03 13.37 11.89
CA PRO A 130 0.25 13.50 10.65
C PRO A 130 -1.24 13.71 10.94
N GLU A 131 -1.93 14.29 9.96
CA GLU A 131 -3.39 14.45 9.97
C GLU A 131 -4.08 13.13 9.59
N HIS A 132 -4.03 12.17 10.49
CA HIS A 132 -4.71 10.87 10.37
C HIS A 132 -6.11 10.90 11.00
N CYS A 133 -6.93 9.93 10.61
CA CYS A 133 -8.24 9.71 11.18
C CYS A 133 -8.53 8.23 11.45
N TYR A 134 -8.61 7.87 12.72
CA TYR A 134 -8.91 6.54 13.22
C TYR A 134 -10.30 6.52 13.84
N LEU A 135 -11.18 5.66 13.32
CA LEU A 135 -12.59 5.59 13.67
C LEU A 135 -12.95 4.17 14.13
N PHE A 136 -13.59 4.05 15.28
CA PHE A 136 -14.03 2.76 15.83
C PHE A 136 -15.52 2.78 16.19
N SER A 137 -16.24 1.66 16.04
CA SER A 137 -17.50 1.48 16.77
C SER A 137 -17.22 1.35 18.27
N ALA A 138 -18.21 1.65 19.10
CA ALA A 138 -18.09 1.54 20.55
C ALA A 138 -17.74 0.11 21.02
N GLU A 139 -18.22 -0.90 20.30
CA GLU A 139 -18.08 -2.32 20.64
C GLU A 139 -16.70 -2.90 20.31
N ILE A 140 -15.86 -2.18 19.59
CA ILE A 140 -14.52 -2.65 19.27
C ILE A 140 -13.74 -2.90 20.58
N PRO A 141 -13.09 -4.07 20.77
CA PRO A 141 -12.37 -4.35 22.01
C PRO A 141 -11.22 -3.37 22.26
N ASP A 142 -11.00 -3.00 23.53
CA ASP A 142 -9.89 -2.14 23.95
C ASP A 142 -8.52 -2.65 23.47
N ASP A 143 -8.32 -3.96 23.51
CA ASP A 143 -7.06 -4.56 23.06
C ASP A 143 -6.85 -4.39 21.55
N LEU A 144 -7.92 -4.48 20.75
CA LEU A 144 -7.82 -4.26 19.30
C LEU A 144 -7.46 -2.81 19.00
N ARG A 145 -8.13 -1.83 19.64
CA ARG A 145 -7.78 -0.40 19.54
C ARG A 145 -6.34 -0.14 20.00
N ARG A 146 -5.93 -0.76 21.10
CA ARG A 146 -4.58 -0.61 21.66
C ARG A 146 -3.49 -1.17 20.75
N TYR A 147 -3.72 -2.31 20.11
CA TYR A 147 -2.79 -2.89 19.13
C TYR A 147 -2.73 -2.09 17.84
N HIS A 148 -3.89 -1.63 17.36
CA HIS A 148 -3.97 -0.73 16.21
C HIS A 148 -3.15 0.54 16.42
N ALA A 149 -3.36 1.24 17.55
CA ALA A 149 -2.63 2.45 17.88
C ALA A 149 -1.12 2.19 18.08
N ASP A 150 -0.74 1.05 18.66
CA ASP A 150 0.66 0.68 18.85
C ASP A 150 1.39 0.43 17.52
N VAL A 151 0.75 -0.27 16.58
CA VAL A 151 1.31 -0.53 15.25
C VAL A 151 1.42 0.76 14.44
N HIS A 152 0.36 1.57 14.39
CA HIS A 152 0.37 2.81 13.62
C HIS A 152 1.35 3.84 14.17
N GLN A 153 1.49 3.97 15.49
CA GLN A 153 2.52 4.85 16.06
C GLN A 153 3.92 4.37 15.66
N LYS A 154 4.18 3.06 15.71
CA LYS A 154 5.46 2.52 15.25
C LYS A 154 5.70 2.74 13.77
N LEU A 155 4.67 2.66 12.92
CA LEU A 155 4.78 3.00 11.50
C LEU A 155 5.18 4.45 11.30
N ILE A 156 4.48 5.37 11.98
CA ILE A 156 4.76 6.81 11.94
C ILE A 156 6.20 7.09 12.40
N ASP A 157 6.64 6.49 13.50
CA ASP A 157 8.00 6.66 14.01
C ASP A 157 9.06 6.11 13.03
N TYR A 158 8.73 5.06 12.27
CA TYR A 158 9.67 4.32 11.42
C TYR A 158 9.81 4.93 10.02
N VAL A 159 8.69 5.16 9.32
CA VAL A 159 8.67 5.66 7.92
C VAL A 159 8.10 7.06 7.76
N GLY A 160 7.69 7.69 8.86
CA GLY A 160 6.97 8.95 8.84
C GLY A 160 5.46 8.79 8.70
N GLY A 161 4.75 9.76 9.27
CA GLY A 161 3.33 10.02 9.07
C GLY A 161 3.08 10.80 7.77
N TYR A 162 2.07 10.42 6.99
CA TYR A 162 1.64 11.21 5.83
C TYR A 162 0.16 11.57 6.00
N ASP A 163 -0.21 12.82 5.73
CA ASP A 163 -1.58 13.29 5.99
C ASP A 163 -2.62 12.56 5.15
N ARG A 164 -3.89 12.64 5.59
CA ARG A 164 -5.07 12.14 4.86
C ARG A 164 -5.13 10.62 4.75
N TYR A 165 -4.65 9.94 5.78
CA TYR A 165 -4.92 8.53 6.03
C TYR A 165 -6.13 8.37 6.96
N VAL A 166 -7.17 7.68 6.48
CA VAL A 166 -8.38 7.40 7.23
C VAL A 166 -8.52 5.89 7.38
N HIS A 167 -8.81 5.40 8.59
CA HIS A 167 -9.09 3.99 8.85
C HIS A 167 -10.25 3.85 9.81
N ILE A 168 -11.31 3.18 9.35
CA ILE A 168 -12.46 2.81 10.18
C ILE A 168 -12.48 1.29 10.45
N THR A 169 -12.72 0.93 11.70
CA THR A 169 -13.00 -0.46 12.13
C THR A 169 -14.33 -0.52 12.86
N TYR A 170 -15.29 -1.33 12.39
CA TYR A 170 -16.67 -1.25 12.89
C TYR A 170 -17.41 -2.58 12.99
N GLU A 171 -18.41 -2.59 13.87
CA GLU A 171 -19.46 -3.62 13.93
C GLU A 171 -20.70 -3.13 13.19
N VAL A 172 -21.24 -3.93 12.26
CA VAL A 172 -22.43 -3.57 11.47
C VAL A 172 -23.65 -3.33 12.37
N ASP A 173 -23.83 -4.15 13.39
CA ASP A 173 -24.94 -4.04 14.34
C ASP A 173 -24.60 -3.18 15.59
N GLY A 174 -23.43 -2.53 15.61
CA GLY A 174 -22.91 -1.76 16.74
C GLY A 174 -23.31 -0.28 16.75
N ASP A 175 -22.91 0.44 17.80
CA ASP A 175 -23.00 1.90 17.87
C ASP A 175 -21.88 2.54 17.05
N ASN A 176 -22.28 3.10 15.91
CA ASN A 176 -21.42 3.74 14.93
C ASN A 176 -21.60 5.26 14.89
N SER A 177 -22.35 5.85 15.84
CA SER A 177 -22.81 7.24 15.73
C SER A 177 -21.66 8.22 15.56
N GLU A 178 -20.61 8.12 16.38
CA GLU A 178 -19.44 9.00 16.32
C GLU A 178 -18.64 8.83 15.02
N ALA A 179 -18.45 7.59 14.56
CA ALA A 179 -17.74 7.30 13.33
C ALA A 179 -18.50 7.82 12.09
N LEU A 180 -19.83 7.68 12.07
CA LEU A 180 -20.69 8.21 11.00
C LEU A 180 -20.69 9.74 11.00
N GLU A 181 -20.76 10.38 12.17
CA GLU A 181 -20.64 11.84 12.28
C GLU A 181 -19.29 12.34 11.74
N ALA A 182 -18.19 11.66 12.05
CA ALA A 182 -16.87 12.00 11.51
C ALA A 182 -16.80 11.81 9.99
N LEU A 183 -17.29 10.69 9.45
CA LEU A 183 -17.35 10.45 8.00
C LEU A 183 -18.21 11.48 7.26
N ASP A 184 -19.26 12.01 7.89
CA ASP A 184 -20.08 13.07 7.32
C ASP A 184 -19.28 14.39 7.17
N GLN A 185 -18.37 14.70 8.10
CA GLN A 185 -17.46 15.85 7.98
C GLN A 185 -16.45 15.72 6.82
N PHE A 186 -16.13 14.50 6.39
CA PHE A 186 -15.37 14.26 5.16
C PHE A 186 -16.22 14.43 3.90
N GLY A 187 -17.56 14.43 4.01
CA GLY A 187 -18.46 14.38 2.86
C GLY A 187 -18.51 12.99 2.22
N TYR A 188 -18.43 11.92 3.03
CA TYR A 188 -18.46 10.53 2.56
C TYR A 188 -19.82 10.10 1.96
N PHE A 189 -20.92 10.65 2.49
CA PHE A 189 -22.28 10.22 2.18
C PHE A 189 -22.85 10.92 0.95
N TYR A 190 -22.28 10.63 -0.22
CA TYR A 190 -22.75 11.12 -1.52
C TYR A 190 -22.80 9.98 -2.53
N ASP A 191 -23.73 10.03 -3.47
CA ASP A 191 -23.80 9.10 -4.60
C ASP A 191 -22.91 9.55 -5.78
N ASN A 192 -22.92 8.78 -6.87
CA ASN A 192 -22.10 9.05 -8.06
C ASN A 192 -22.59 10.29 -8.85
N ASP A 193 -23.81 10.75 -8.61
CA ASP A 193 -24.36 11.98 -9.18
C ASP A 193 -24.13 13.19 -8.25
N GLY A 194 -23.35 13.01 -7.17
CA GLY A 194 -23.04 14.03 -6.18
C GLY A 194 -24.24 14.45 -5.34
N GLN A 195 -25.26 13.61 -5.21
CA GLN A 195 -26.40 13.85 -4.32
C GLN A 195 -26.10 13.34 -2.91
N PRO A 196 -26.48 14.08 -1.86
CA PRO A 196 -26.29 13.64 -0.49
C PRO A 196 -27.14 12.39 -0.20
N LEU A 197 -26.56 11.48 0.57
CA LEU A 197 -27.18 10.26 1.08
C LEU A 197 -27.33 10.36 2.60
N ASP A 198 -28.31 9.63 3.15
CA ASP A 198 -28.43 9.52 4.60
C ASP A 198 -27.25 8.72 5.17
N PRO A 199 -26.53 9.24 6.21
CA PRO A 199 -25.46 8.50 6.87
C PRO A 199 -25.94 7.15 7.40
N SER A 200 -25.27 6.07 7.02
CA SER A 200 -25.59 4.72 7.50
C SER A 200 -24.39 3.80 7.46
N ILE A 201 -24.32 2.88 8.43
CA ILE A 201 -23.28 1.85 8.47
C ILE A 201 -23.43 0.83 7.34
N ASP A 202 -24.65 0.57 6.85
CA ASP A 202 -24.88 -0.31 5.70
C ASP A 202 -24.18 0.22 4.44
N LEU A 203 -24.24 1.53 4.20
CA LEU A 203 -23.54 2.16 3.07
C LEU A 203 -22.01 2.07 3.21
N VAL A 204 -21.49 2.24 4.44
CA VAL A 204 -20.06 2.04 4.73
C VAL A 204 -19.68 0.58 4.47
N TYR A 205 -20.49 -0.38 4.95
CA TYR A 205 -20.28 -1.81 4.74
C TYR A 205 -20.29 -2.21 3.26
N ASP A 206 -21.22 -1.69 2.47
CA ASP A 206 -21.29 -1.96 1.03
C ASP A 206 -20.11 -1.39 0.24
N ARG A 207 -19.43 -0.38 0.80
CA ARG A 207 -18.24 0.27 0.22
C ARG A 207 -16.91 -0.19 0.85
N ARG A 208 -16.92 -1.31 1.59
CA ARG A 208 -15.73 -1.85 2.25
C ARG A 208 -14.60 -2.12 1.26
N SER A 209 -13.42 -1.62 1.57
CA SER A 209 -12.15 -1.78 0.83
C SER A 209 -11.02 -1.23 1.70
N CYS A 210 -9.78 -1.68 1.53
CA CYS A 210 -8.62 -0.96 2.08
C CYS A 210 -7.97 -0.12 0.97
N LEU A 211 -7.51 1.07 1.35
CA LEU A 211 -6.99 2.11 0.44
C LEU A 211 -7.90 2.46 -0.73
N GLY A 212 -9.20 2.28 -0.55
CA GLY A 212 -10.18 2.96 -1.38
C GLY A 212 -9.92 4.46 -1.31
N GLY A 213 -10.03 5.15 -2.44
CA GLY A 213 -10.00 6.61 -2.42
C GLY A 213 -11.31 7.13 -1.82
N LEU A 214 -11.21 7.97 -0.80
CA LEU A 214 -12.33 8.78 -0.32
C LEU A 214 -12.12 10.21 -0.83
N SER A 215 -13.12 10.77 -1.50
CA SER A 215 -13.11 12.18 -1.89
C SER A 215 -14.30 12.94 -1.32
N ARG A 216 -14.09 14.23 -1.02
CA ARG A 216 -15.15 15.08 -0.46
C ARG A 216 -16.33 15.16 -1.42
N GLU A 217 -17.52 14.84 -0.92
CA GLU A 217 -18.77 14.88 -1.71
C GLU A 217 -18.73 13.96 -2.94
N ASN A 218 -17.91 12.90 -2.90
CA ASN A 218 -17.64 11.98 -4.01
C ASN A 218 -17.09 12.68 -5.28
N LYS A 219 -16.35 13.79 -5.12
CA LYS A 219 -15.75 14.58 -6.21
C LYS A 219 -14.24 14.38 -6.29
N TYR A 220 -13.81 13.35 -7.01
CA TYR A 220 -12.41 13.03 -7.27
C TYR A 220 -11.71 14.08 -8.15
N ASP A 221 -11.40 15.23 -7.55
CA ASP A 221 -10.74 16.38 -8.17
C ASP A 221 -9.21 16.30 -8.10
N GLY A 222 -8.66 15.29 -7.41
CA GLY A 222 -7.23 15.11 -7.17
C GLY A 222 -6.68 15.94 -6.01
N TYR A 223 -7.40 16.96 -5.53
CA TYR A 223 -6.94 17.89 -4.48
C TYR A 223 -7.46 17.55 -3.09
N ASN A 224 -8.64 16.92 -3.02
CA ASN A 224 -9.39 16.67 -1.78
C ASN A 224 -9.62 15.17 -1.52
N ASP A 225 -8.68 14.34 -1.98
CA ASP A 225 -8.72 12.89 -1.85
C ASP A 225 -7.95 12.41 -0.60
N PHE A 226 -8.41 11.30 -0.04
CA PHE A 226 -7.90 10.62 1.16
C PHE A 226 -7.66 9.14 0.87
N SER A 227 -6.60 8.57 1.44
CA SER A 227 -6.43 7.12 1.51
C SER A 227 -7.36 6.57 2.59
N PHE A 228 -8.29 5.69 2.23
CA PHE A 228 -9.30 5.19 3.17
C PHE A 228 -9.30 3.66 3.29
N CYS A 229 -9.05 3.18 4.50
CA CYS A 229 -9.28 1.81 4.90
C CYS A 229 -10.62 1.65 5.62
N ASN A 230 -11.56 1.01 4.92
CA ASN A 230 -12.92 0.73 5.36
C ASN A 230 -13.06 -0.75 5.70
N GLN A 231 -12.90 -1.07 6.98
CA GLN A 231 -12.73 -2.44 7.45
C GLN A 231 -13.81 -2.82 8.48
N PRO A 232 -14.70 -3.80 8.20
CA PRO A 232 -15.49 -4.42 9.25
C PRO A 232 -14.59 -5.04 10.33
N ASN A 233 -15.07 -5.21 11.56
CA ASN A 233 -14.24 -5.74 12.65
C ASN A 233 -13.64 -7.10 12.25
N PRO A 234 -12.30 -7.21 12.10
CA PRO A 234 -11.66 -8.43 11.62
C PRO A 234 -11.91 -9.63 12.55
N LEU A 235 -12.21 -9.39 13.83
CA LEU A 235 -12.41 -10.46 14.81
C LEU A 235 -13.82 -11.07 14.78
N THR A 236 -14.79 -10.41 14.13
CA THR A 236 -16.19 -10.82 14.09
C THR A 236 -16.77 -10.91 12.68
N ASP A 237 -16.15 -10.26 11.68
CA ASP A 237 -16.59 -10.27 10.29
C ASP A 237 -16.72 -11.72 9.77
N PRO A 238 -17.91 -12.14 9.29
CA PRO A 238 -18.12 -13.46 8.71
C PRO A 238 -17.20 -13.77 7.52
N HIS A 239 -16.71 -12.77 6.80
CA HIS A 239 -15.77 -12.96 5.70
C HIS A 239 -14.50 -13.72 6.14
N TRP A 240 -14.04 -13.46 7.38
CA TRP A 240 -12.83 -14.02 7.96
C TRP A 240 -13.09 -15.20 8.93
N GLU A 241 -14.31 -15.75 8.96
CA GLU A 241 -14.66 -16.86 9.87
C GLU A 241 -13.74 -18.07 9.65
N TRP A 242 -13.50 -18.44 8.39
CA TRP A 242 -12.63 -19.57 8.05
C TRP A 242 -11.20 -19.36 8.54
N ASP A 243 -10.60 -18.19 8.30
CA ASP A 243 -9.24 -17.88 8.72
C ASP A 243 -9.10 -17.91 10.24
N ARG A 244 -10.06 -17.33 10.97
CA ARG A 244 -10.07 -17.38 12.44
C ARG A 244 -10.21 -18.82 12.97
N GLU A 245 -11.00 -19.67 12.32
CA GLU A 245 -11.14 -21.08 12.72
C GLU A 245 -9.88 -21.90 12.43
N ASN A 246 -9.18 -21.65 11.32
CA ASN A 246 -8.01 -22.44 10.89
C ASN A 246 -6.69 -21.95 11.52
N PHE A 247 -6.54 -20.65 11.69
CA PHE A 247 -5.34 -20.03 12.27
C PHE A 247 -5.51 -19.71 13.76
N GLY A 248 -6.73 -19.58 14.26
CA GLY A 248 -6.97 -19.09 15.61
C GLY A 248 -6.79 -17.58 15.71
N THR A 249 -7.48 -16.97 16.68
CA THR A 249 -7.58 -15.51 16.81
C THR A 249 -6.22 -14.81 16.94
N ASP A 250 -5.28 -15.37 17.70
CA ASP A 250 -3.96 -14.75 17.91
C ASP A 250 -3.15 -14.66 16.61
N VAL A 251 -3.09 -15.76 15.85
CA VAL A 251 -2.36 -15.80 14.57
C VAL A 251 -3.05 -14.91 13.54
N PHE A 252 -4.39 -14.93 13.50
CA PHE A 252 -5.17 -14.07 12.63
C PHE A 252 -5.00 -12.57 12.94
N MET A 253 -4.75 -12.22 14.21
CA MET A 253 -4.44 -10.84 14.59
C MET A 253 -3.11 -10.37 13.98
N TYR A 254 -2.09 -11.25 13.91
CA TYR A 254 -0.85 -10.93 13.19
C TYR A 254 -1.04 -10.79 11.68
N MET A 255 -1.93 -11.59 11.07
CA MET A 255 -2.32 -11.40 9.66
C MET A 255 -2.99 -10.03 9.45
N THR A 256 -3.87 -9.64 10.37
CA THR A 256 -4.54 -8.32 10.35
C THR A 256 -3.53 -7.18 10.48
N ILE A 257 -2.57 -7.30 11.41
CA ILE A 257 -1.49 -6.32 11.61
C ILE A 257 -0.60 -6.22 10.35
N ASN A 258 -0.25 -7.35 9.74
CA ASN A 258 0.49 -7.37 8.48
C ASN A 258 -0.27 -6.59 7.39
N GLY A 259 -1.58 -6.82 7.27
CA GLY A 259 -2.44 -6.05 6.38
C GLY A 259 -2.43 -4.55 6.67
N TRP A 260 -2.53 -4.11 7.94
CA TRP A 260 -2.44 -2.68 8.26
C TRP A 260 -1.12 -2.05 7.83
N VAL A 261 -0.01 -2.76 8.05
CA VAL A 261 1.33 -2.29 7.66
C VAL A 261 1.47 -2.25 6.13
N HIS A 262 1.00 -3.27 5.42
CA HIS A 262 0.98 -3.35 3.95
C HIS A 262 0.23 -2.17 3.36
N GLU A 263 -0.98 -1.92 3.85
CA GLU A 263 -1.87 -0.87 3.31
C GLU A 263 -1.37 0.54 3.70
N TYR A 264 -0.84 0.74 4.90
CA TYR A 264 -0.21 2.01 5.24
C TYR A 264 1.01 2.27 4.34
N TYR A 265 1.79 1.24 3.99
CA TYR A 265 2.93 1.43 3.10
C TYR A 265 2.52 1.86 1.69
N HIS A 266 1.44 1.33 1.13
CA HIS A 266 0.87 1.87 -0.11
C HIS A 266 0.43 3.35 0.01
N HIS A 267 -0.01 3.81 1.19
CA HIS A 267 -0.26 5.24 1.42
C HIS A 267 1.04 6.06 1.35
N VAL A 268 2.15 5.55 1.91
CA VAL A 268 3.49 6.13 1.72
C VAL A 268 3.84 6.21 0.23
N GLN A 269 3.67 5.12 -0.52
CA GLN A 269 3.95 5.13 -1.96
C GLN A 269 3.13 6.19 -2.72
N ARG A 270 1.84 6.34 -2.39
CA ARG A 270 0.95 7.34 -3.00
C ARG A 270 1.34 8.78 -2.67
N ALA A 271 1.85 9.04 -1.46
CA ALA A 271 2.34 10.36 -1.08
C ALA A 271 3.43 10.86 -2.05
N HIS A 272 4.21 9.92 -2.60
CA HIS A 272 5.32 10.19 -3.51
C HIS A 272 4.97 10.11 -4.99
N THR A 273 3.71 9.81 -5.35
CA THR A 273 3.23 9.92 -6.74
C THR A 273 2.55 11.24 -7.05
N LEU A 274 2.40 12.15 -6.08
CA LEU A 274 1.98 13.55 -6.26
C LEU A 274 0.78 13.72 -7.23
N GLY A 275 -0.27 12.92 -7.01
CA GLY A 275 -1.51 12.95 -7.81
C GLY A 275 -1.52 12.06 -9.05
N ARG A 276 -0.40 11.43 -9.42
CA ARG A 276 -0.37 10.37 -10.44
C ARG A 276 -0.87 9.06 -9.85
N SER A 277 -1.58 8.28 -10.66
CA SER A 277 -2.00 6.93 -10.26
C SER A 277 -0.80 5.97 -10.26
N LEU A 278 -0.53 5.37 -9.09
CA LEU A 278 0.48 4.33 -8.92
C LEU A 278 -0.04 3.01 -9.49
N GLY A 279 0.31 2.72 -10.75
CA GLY A 279 -0.18 1.54 -11.45
C GLY A 279 0.10 1.57 -12.94
N MET A 280 -0.39 0.55 -13.64
CA MET A 280 -0.27 0.41 -15.09
C MET A 280 -1.39 1.17 -15.79
N PRO A 281 -1.18 1.75 -16.99
CA PRO A 281 -2.25 2.42 -17.75
C PRO A 281 -3.44 1.52 -18.09
N ALA A 282 -3.25 0.20 -18.05
CA ALA A 282 -4.30 -0.79 -18.30
C ALA A 282 -5.13 -1.13 -17.05
N ASP A 283 -4.80 -0.58 -15.87
CA ASP A 283 -5.55 -0.82 -14.64
C ASP A 283 -6.98 -0.29 -14.78
N CYS A 284 -7.95 -1.17 -14.48
CA CYS A 284 -9.32 -1.04 -14.98
C CYS A 284 -10.23 -0.06 -14.22
N CYS A 285 -9.71 0.78 -13.30
CA CYS A 285 -10.54 1.44 -12.27
C CYS A 285 -10.16 2.91 -11.94
N GLY A 286 -10.25 3.82 -12.92
CA GLY A 286 -10.42 5.26 -12.61
C GLY A 286 -9.16 6.05 -12.22
N GLY A 287 -7.98 5.55 -12.58
CA GLY A 287 -6.73 6.30 -12.43
C GLY A 287 -6.44 7.26 -13.59
N TRP A 288 -5.59 8.25 -13.34
CA TRP A 288 -5.17 9.27 -14.32
C TRP A 288 -3.66 9.39 -14.31
N ASN A 289 -3.07 9.70 -15.47
CA ASN A 289 -1.63 9.96 -15.61
C ASN A 289 -0.74 8.90 -14.91
N HIS A 290 -1.04 7.62 -15.16
CA HIS A 290 -0.40 6.49 -14.51
C HIS A 290 1.13 6.57 -14.55
N THR A 291 1.77 6.13 -13.47
CA THR A 291 3.25 6.03 -13.37
C THR A 291 3.82 4.90 -14.23
N GLY A 292 2.99 3.95 -14.68
CA GLY A 292 3.46 2.74 -15.36
C GLY A 292 4.10 1.74 -14.41
N SER A 293 3.75 1.82 -13.13
CA SER A 293 4.30 0.97 -12.07
C SER A 293 3.64 -0.42 -12.10
N PRO A 294 4.40 -1.50 -12.31
CA PRO A 294 3.84 -2.85 -12.40
C PRO A 294 3.39 -3.36 -11.03
N ALA A 295 2.39 -4.25 -11.01
CA ALA A 295 1.84 -4.82 -9.78
C ALA A 295 2.92 -5.48 -8.91
N TRP A 296 3.88 -6.22 -9.49
CA TRP A 296 4.99 -6.80 -8.73
C TRP A 296 5.85 -5.77 -8.00
N PHE A 297 5.96 -4.54 -8.51
CA PHE A 297 6.70 -3.47 -7.85
C PHE A 297 5.87 -2.88 -6.72
N VAL A 298 4.63 -2.48 -7.03
CA VAL A 298 3.72 -1.83 -6.07
C VAL A 298 3.43 -2.76 -4.89
N GLU A 299 2.95 -3.96 -5.16
CA GLU A 299 2.63 -4.98 -4.14
C GLU A 299 3.88 -5.61 -3.53
N GLY A 300 4.92 -5.86 -4.34
CA GLY A 300 6.12 -6.52 -3.83
C GLY A 300 6.90 -5.64 -2.85
N GLN A 301 6.98 -4.32 -3.06
CA GLN A 301 7.50 -3.42 -2.03
C GLN A 301 6.63 -3.40 -0.78
N ALA A 302 5.31 -3.37 -0.96
CA ALA A 302 4.34 -3.45 0.14
C ALA A 302 4.35 -4.82 0.84
N GLN A 303 5.06 -5.84 0.32
CA GLN A 303 5.37 -7.08 1.02
C GLN A 303 6.76 -7.04 1.69
N VAL A 304 7.79 -6.48 1.03
CA VAL A 304 9.13 -6.32 1.62
C VAL A 304 9.07 -5.45 2.87
N PHE A 305 8.33 -4.34 2.82
CA PHE A 305 8.27 -3.40 3.94
C PHE A 305 7.68 -4.03 5.21
N PRO A 306 6.47 -4.63 5.24
CA PRO A 306 5.97 -5.34 6.41
C PRO A 306 6.89 -6.46 6.88
N THR A 307 7.50 -7.22 5.97
CA THR A 307 8.44 -8.29 6.32
C THR A 307 9.62 -7.75 7.16
N LEU A 308 10.22 -6.63 6.75
CA LEU A 308 11.35 -6.04 7.47
C LEU A 308 10.92 -5.23 8.70
N PHE A 309 9.89 -4.38 8.55
CA PHE A 309 9.34 -3.57 9.63
C PHE A 309 8.89 -4.44 10.80
N LEU A 310 8.02 -5.43 10.53
CA LEU A 310 7.47 -6.28 11.59
C LEU A 310 8.58 -7.07 12.27
N ARG A 311 9.57 -7.57 11.53
CA ARG A 311 10.74 -8.24 12.12
C ARG A 311 11.50 -7.31 13.06
N ASP A 312 11.72 -6.06 12.66
CA ASP A 312 12.52 -5.10 13.42
C ASP A 312 11.82 -4.59 14.69
N VAL A 313 10.49 -4.51 14.67
CA VAL A 313 9.69 -4.04 15.81
C VAL A 313 8.96 -5.17 16.55
N PHE A 314 9.13 -6.44 16.13
CA PHE A 314 8.32 -7.58 16.56
C PHE A 314 8.23 -7.69 18.07
N ASP A 315 9.39 -7.73 18.73
CA ASP A 315 9.53 -7.87 20.19
C ASP A 315 8.98 -6.65 20.94
N ASP A 316 8.84 -5.52 20.26
CA ASP A 316 8.37 -4.27 20.85
C ASP A 316 6.86 -4.05 20.74
N LEU A 317 6.18 -4.80 19.87
CA LEU A 317 4.73 -4.75 19.73
C LEU A 317 4.03 -5.17 21.04
N LYS A 318 2.98 -4.43 21.41
CA LYS A 318 2.19 -4.74 22.60
C LYS A 318 1.61 -6.15 22.56
N ILE A 319 1.05 -6.56 21.41
CA ILE A 319 0.50 -7.91 21.25
C ILE A 319 1.55 -9.00 21.46
N THR A 320 2.78 -8.80 20.98
CA THR A 320 3.88 -9.75 21.17
C THR A 320 4.23 -9.91 22.64
N LYS A 321 4.30 -8.79 23.37
CA LYS A 321 4.56 -8.78 24.83
C LYS A 321 3.43 -9.43 25.61
N ASP A 322 2.17 -9.15 25.24
CA ASP A 322 0.99 -9.71 25.92
C ASP A 322 0.87 -11.23 25.72
N LEU A 323 1.29 -11.73 24.55
CA LEU A 323 1.33 -13.16 24.23
C LEU A 323 2.63 -13.86 24.67
N GLY A 324 3.64 -13.12 25.12
CA GLY A 324 4.94 -13.66 25.53
C GLY A 324 5.71 -14.31 24.37
N LEU A 325 5.65 -13.69 23.19
CA LEU A 325 6.21 -14.22 21.94
C LEU A 325 7.56 -13.60 21.56
N GLU A 326 8.16 -12.79 22.43
CA GLU A 326 9.44 -12.15 22.13
C GLU A 326 10.52 -13.17 21.73
N GLY A 327 11.26 -12.86 20.66
CA GLY A 327 12.25 -13.73 20.05
C GLY A 327 11.71 -14.70 19.00
N ALA A 328 10.40 -14.75 18.73
CA ALA A 328 9.83 -15.64 17.70
C ALA A 328 10.40 -15.38 16.30
N CYS A 329 10.79 -14.14 16.00
CA CYS A 329 11.38 -13.73 14.73
C CYS A 329 12.92 -13.68 14.73
N ALA A 330 13.57 -14.11 15.82
CA ALA A 330 15.01 -13.97 15.95
C ALA A 330 15.78 -14.91 15.00
N GLY A 331 16.68 -14.32 14.21
CA GLY A 331 17.70 -15.06 13.45
C GLY A 331 17.19 -15.84 12.23
N ASP A 332 16.11 -15.39 11.59
CA ASP A 332 15.54 -16.02 10.39
C ASP A 332 15.18 -17.50 10.62
N PRO A 333 14.15 -17.76 11.46
CA PRO A 333 13.83 -19.10 11.90
C PRO A 333 13.38 -19.99 10.74
N ARG A 334 13.79 -21.26 10.78
CA ARG A 334 13.25 -22.30 9.90
C ARG A 334 11.93 -22.81 10.44
N LEU A 335 10.88 -22.63 9.67
CA LEU A 335 9.52 -23.02 10.05
C LEU A 335 9.16 -24.35 9.38
N THR A 336 8.45 -25.18 10.13
CA THR A 336 7.95 -26.49 9.71
C THR A 336 6.49 -26.44 9.28
N GLY A 337 5.75 -25.39 9.65
CA GLY A 337 4.41 -25.10 9.15
C GLY A 337 3.66 -24.07 10.00
N ASN A 338 2.48 -23.66 9.51
CA ASN A 338 1.57 -22.74 10.21
C ASN A 338 0.28 -23.42 10.71
N GLY A 339 0.22 -24.75 10.63
CA GLY A 339 -0.94 -25.55 11.00
C GLY A 339 -1.26 -25.50 12.50
N PRO A 340 -2.47 -25.93 12.91
CA PRO A 340 -2.90 -25.86 14.31
C PRO A 340 -2.07 -26.72 15.28
N ASP A 341 -1.33 -27.70 14.76
CA ASP A 341 -0.45 -28.57 15.56
C ASP A 341 0.93 -27.94 15.84
N ASN A 342 1.29 -26.84 15.16
CA ASN A 342 2.53 -26.11 15.40
C ASN A 342 2.41 -25.22 16.64
N PRO A 343 3.51 -24.96 17.37
CA PRO A 343 3.51 -24.02 18.47
C PRO A 343 3.17 -22.60 18.00
N LEU A 344 2.50 -21.81 18.86
CA LEU A 344 2.02 -20.47 18.51
C LEU A 344 3.12 -19.57 17.93
N TRP A 345 4.31 -19.56 18.53
CA TRP A 345 5.44 -18.74 18.06
C TRP A 345 5.82 -19.01 16.60
N GLU A 346 5.76 -20.28 16.18
CA GLU A 346 6.14 -20.69 14.81
C GLU A 346 5.06 -20.27 13.81
N ARG A 347 3.80 -20.41 14.20
CA ARG A 347 2.63 -20.00 13.40
C ARG A 347 2.60 -18.48 13.23
N VAL A 348 2.91 -17.73 14.29
CA VAL A 348 3.02 -16.28 14.25
C VAL A 348 4.21 -15.84 13.38
N ALA A 349 5.39 -16.45 13.56
CA ALA A 349 6.57 -16.15 12.75
C ALA A 349 6.33 -16.38 11.24
N SER A 350 5.47 -17.33 10.90
CA SER A 350 5.02 -17.57 9.51
C SER A 350 4.17 -16.43 8.94
N GLN A 351 3.33 -15.77 9.75
CA GLN A 351 2.45 -14.68 9.30
C GLN A 351 3.15 -13.31 9.30
N THR A 352 4.21 -13.16 10.09
CA THR A 352 5.06 -11.97 10.10
C THR A 352 6.27 -12.10 9.17
N ASN A 353 6.30 -13.12 8.31
CA ASN A 353 7.31 -13.32 7.28
C ASN A 353 8.75 -13.40 7.79
N CYS A 354 8.96 -13.87 9.03
CA CYS A 354 10.28 -13.83 9.65
C CYS A 354 11.27 -14.86 9.07
N ASN A 355 10.77 -15.84 8.29
CA ASN A 355 11.52 -16.93 7.66
C ASN A 355 11.98 -16.61 6.22
N MET A 356 12.62 -15.46 6.03
CA MET A 356 12.99 -14.93 4.70
C MET A 356 13.85 -15.89 3.88
N THR A 357 14.82 -16.60 4.48
CA THR A 357 15.63 -17.59 3.76
C THR A 357 14.76 -18.70 3.18
N GLN A 358 13.79 -19.18 3.95
CA GLN A 358 12.89 -20.23 3.48
C GLN A 358 12.00 -19.73 2.34
N LYS A 359 11.49 -18.49 2.42
CA LYS A 359 10.71 -17.85 1.35
C LYS A 359 11.49 -17.71 0.04
N PHE A 360 12.75 -17.29 0.13
CA PHE A 360 13.64 -17.26 -1.04
C PHE A 360 13.77 -18.64 -1.68
N GLU A 361 14.05 -19.67 -0.87
CA GLU A 361 14.21 -21.05 -1.34
C GLU A 361 12.93 -21.60 -1.98
N GLU A 362 11.76 -21.20 -1.48
CA GLU A 362 10.44 -21.52 -2.05
C GLU A 362 10.25 -20.85 -3.41
N ALA A 363 10.45 -19.53 -3.52
CA ALA A 363 10.40 -18.80 -4.80
C ALA A 363 11.36 -19.37 -5.84
N SER A 364 12.59 -19.66 -5.40
CA SER A 364 13.66 -20.23 -6.21
C SER A 364 13.28 -21.62 -6.76
N ARG A 365 12.68 -22.45 -5.91
CA ARG A 365 12.19 -23.79 -6.27
C ARG A 365 11.02 -23.70 -7.25
N ALA A 366 10.08 -22.79 -7.03
CA ALA A 366 8.95 -22.53 -7.90
C ALA A 366 9.43 -22.19 -9.33
N ILE A 367 10.29 -21.18 -9.47
CA ILE A 367 10.80 -20.71 -10.76
C ILE A 367 11.61 -21.79 -11.48
N ARG A 368 12.32 -22.67 -10.75
CA ARG A 368 12.99 -23.85 -11.32
C ARG A 368 12.05 -24.95 -11.82
N GLY A 369 10.75 -24.85 -11.56
CA GLY A 369 9.78 -25.91 -11.85
C GLY A 369 9.90 -27.10 -10.90
N GLU A 370 10.48 -26.88 -9.72
CA GLU A 370 10.63 -27.86 -8.63
C GLU A 370 9.61 -27.62 -7.51
N GLY A 371 8.74 -26.61 -7.66
CA GLY A 371 7.68 -26.25 -6.72
C GLY A 371 6.60 -27.32 -6.60
N ASP A 372 5.65 -27.08 -5.71
CA ASP A 372 4.52 -27.98 -5.53
C ASP A 372 3.59 -27.96 -6.77
N GLU A 373 2.80 -29.02 -6.98
CA GLU A 373 1.94 -29.15 -8.18
C GLU A 373 0.90 -28.02 -8.36
N TRP A 374 0.60 -27.28 -7.30
CA TRP A 374 -0.32 -26.13 -7.29
C TRP A 374 0.37 -24.77 -7.45
N GLU A 375 1.70 -24.76 -7.54
CA GLU A 375 2.49 -23.55 -7.72
C GLU A 375 2.69 -23.28 -9.23
N GLU A 376 1.98 -22.28 -9.76
CA GLU A 376 1.97 -21.97 -11.20
C GLU A 376 3.12 -21.02 -11.62
N CYS A 377 3.97 -20.62 -10.67
CA CYS A 377 5.04 -19.65 -10.92
C CYS A 377 6.16 -20.28 -11.75
N THR A 378 6.26 -19.87 -13.03
CA THR A 378 7.30 -20.36 -13.97
C THR A 378 8.43 -19.35 -14.20
N GLY A 379 8.34 -18.19 -13.57
CA GLY A 379 9.20 -17.03 -13.74
C GLY A 379 8.38 -15.76 -13.91
N PHE A 380 9.02 -14.62 -13.65
CA PHE A 380 8.44 -13.29 -13.82
C PHE A 380 8.48 -12.85 -15.29
N SER A 381 7.46 -12.10 -15.70
CA SER A 381 7.25 -11.61 -17.05
C SER A 381 6.27 -10.42 -17.03
N GLU A 382 5.85 -9.96 -18.21
CA GLU A 382 4.77 -8.97 -18.35
C GLU A 382 3.46 -9.38 -17.65
N LEU A 383 3.24 -10.67 -17.41
CA LEU A 383 2.06 -11.18 -16.70
C LEU A 383 2.01 -10.69 -15.25
N GLU A 384 3.18 -10.46 -14.63
CA GLU A 384 3.31 -9.98 -13.25
C GLU A 384 3.08 -8.46 -13.13
N GLU A 385 2.88 -7.75 -14.24
CA GLU A 385 2.61 -6.31 -14.24
C GLU A 385 1.17 -5.97 -13.85
N MET A 386 0.24 -6.93 -13.99
CA MET A 386 -1.17 -6.77 -13.65
C MET A 386 -1.62 -7.83 -12.64
N ARG A 387 -2.43 -7.44 -11.66
CA ARG A 387 -2.95 -8.37 -10.62
C ARG A 387 -3.86 -9.45 -11.22
N GLU A 388 -4.48 -9.19 -12.37
CA GLU A 388 -5.40 -10.11 -13.04
C GLU A 388 -4.68 -11.19 -13.84
N THR A 389 -3.39 -11.00 -14.18
CA THR A 389 -2.63 -11.91 -15.05
C THR A 389 -1.47 -12.62 -14.37
N TRP A 390 -1.07 -12.18 -13.17
CA TRP A 390 0.11 -12.71 -12.49
C TRP A 390 0.05 -14.23 -12.25
N VAL A 391 1.20 -14.89 -12.36
CA VAL A 391 1.35 -16.33 -12.09
C VAL A 391 2.29 -16.62 -10.93
N CYS A 392 3.02 -15.60 -10.45
CA CYS A 392 3.91 -15.66 -9.30
C CYS A 392 3.45 -14.82 -8.08
N PRO A 393 2.16 -14.84 -7.66
CA PRO A 393 1.64 -13.91 -6.65
C PRO A 393 2.37 -14.00 -5.30
N GLY A 394 2.78 -15.20 -4.87
CA GLY A 394 3.45 -15.40 -3.58
C GLY A 394 4.92 -14.96 -3.50
N HIS A 395 5.52 -14.50 -4.60
CA HIS A 395 6.98 -14.31 -4.71
C HIS A 395 7.39 -12.89 -5.11
N MET A 396 6.45 -11.94 -5.15
CA MET A 396 6.68 -10.55 -5.57
C MET A 396 7.71 -9.83 -4.68
N GLU A 397 7.69 -10.11 -3.38
CA GLU A 397 8.68 -9.57 -2.44
C GLU A 397 10.11 -9.96 -2.81
N ILE A 398 10.34 -11.16 -3.36
CA ILE A 398 11.69 -11.67 -3.66
C ILE A 398 12.31 -10.90 -4.85
N LEU A 399 11.52 -10.50 -5.84
CA LEU A 399 12.00 -9.61 -6.91
C LEU A 399 12.40 -8.23 -6.37
N ASN A 400 11.68 -7.71 -5.38
CA ASN A 400 12.01 -6.43 -4.77
C ASN A 400 13.23 -6.51 -3.84
N PHE A 401 13.40 -7.62 -3.10
CA PHE A 401 14.66 -7.92 -2.43
C PHE A 401 15.83 -8.02 -3.41
N TYR A 402 15.61 -8.61 -4.59
CA TYR A 402 16.63 -8.65 -5.64
C TYR A 402 17.02 -7.25 -6.14
N LEU A 403 16.07 -6.33 -6.31
CA LEU A 403 16.38 -4.92 -6.62
C LEU A 403 17.24 -4.27 -5.51
N ALA A 404 16.87 -4.45 -4.25
CA ALA A 404 17.68 -3.95 -3.14
C ALA A 404 19.09 -4.58 -3.11
N TYR A 405 19.21 -5.88 -3.44
CA TYR A 405 20.49 -6.58 -3.53
C TYR A 405 21.37 -6.10 -4.70
N LEU A 406 20.79 -5.70 -5.82
CA LEU A 406 21.53 -5.10 -6.94
C LEU A 406 22.11 -3.72 -6.58
N THR A 407 21.46 -3.00 -5.68
CA THR A 407 21.77 -1.60 -5.35
C THR A 407 21.81 -1.38 -3.85
N SER A 408 20.68 -1.00 -3.25
CA SER A 408 20.47 -0.85 -1.81
C SER A 408 18.98 -0.77 -1.46
N PHE A 409 18.65 -0.92 -0.18
CA PHE A 409 17.30 -0.63 0.32
C PHE A 409 16.93 0.85 0.18
N GLU A 410 17.89 1.76 0.30
CA GLU A 410 17.70 3.20 0.04
C GLU A 410 17.22 3.42 -1.40
N THR A 411 17.84 2.76 -2.39
CA THR A 411 17.41 2.86 -3.79
C THR A 411 15.99 2.32 -3.98
N LEU A 412 15.65 1.19 -3.35
CA LEU A 412 14.32 0.60 -3.45
C LEU A 412 13.25 1.52 -2.85
N PHE A 413 13.50 2.04 -1.65
CA PHE A 413 12.49 2.71 -0.83
C PHE A 413 12.54 4.24 -0.86
N ILE A 414 13.57 4.85 -1.42
CA ILE A 414 13.72 6.31 -1.54
C ILE A 414 13.88 6.66 -3.02
N SER A 415 15.02 6.30 -3.61
CA SER A 415 15.38 6.85 -4.93
C SER A 415 14.39 6.46 -6.04
N LEU A 416 13.80 5.26 -6.00
CA LEU A 416 12.71 4.90 -6.92
C LEU A 416 11.47 5.78 -6.71
N HIS A 417 11.06 6.03 -5.47
CA HIS A 417 9.87 6.86 -5.20
C HIS A 417 10.08 8.31 -5.66
N GLU A 418 11.28 8.85 -5.44
CA GLU A 418 11.61 10.22 -5.86
C GLU A 418 11.50 10.41 -7.38
N ASP A 419 11.87 9.38 -8.14
CA ASP A 419 11.95 9.45 -9.60
C ASP A 419 10.71 8.92 -10.33
N VAL A 420 9.92 8.03 -9.72
CA VAL A 420 8.74 7.43 -10.36
C VAL A 420 7.71 8.49 -10.75
N TRP A 421 7.54 9.53 -9.94
CA TRP A 421 6.64 10.64 -10.31
C TRP A 421 7.14 11.43 -11.51
N ALA A 422 8.44 11.69 -11.64
CA ALA A 422 8.97 12.53 -12.72
C ALA A 422 9.19 11.73 -14.02
N LEU A 423 9.72 10.52 -13.91
CA LEU A 423 10.19 9.71 -15.03
C LEU A 423 9.21 8.61 -15.45
N GLY A 424 8.23 8.30 -14.60
CA GLY A 424 7.51 7.02 -14.68
C GLY A 424 8.41 5.86 -14.23
N PHE A 425 7.81 4.68 -14.08
CA PHE A 425 8.52 3.52 -13.54
C PHE A 425 9.69 3.05 -14.41
N GLU A 426 9.51 2.96 -15.73
CA GLU A 426 10.58 2.52 -16.63
C GLU A 426 11.77 3.48 -16.62
N GLY A 427 11.52 4.79 -16.58
CA GLY A 427 12.59 5.79 -16.51
C GLY A 427 13.33 5.75 -15.16
N ALA A 428 12.63 5.52 -14.06
CA ALA A 428 13.25 5.33 -12.74
C ALA A 428 14.07 4.02 -12.68
N LEU A 429 13.55 2.93 -13.27
CA LEU A 429 14.25 1.65 -13.35
C LEU A 429 15.55 1.77 -14.16
N ASP A 430 15.51 2.42 -15.33
CA ASP A 430 16.72 2.68 -16.14
C ASP A 430 17.71 3.56 -15.38
N LYS A 431 17.25 4.63 -14.72
CA LYS A 431 18.12 5.55 -13.99
C LYS A 431 18.92 4.86 -12.88
N HIS A 432 18.29 3.97 -12.11
CA HIS A 432 18.89 3.37 -10.92
C HIS A 432 19.55 2.01 -11.16
N PHE A 433 19.07 1.26 -12.15
CA PHE A 433 19.53 -0.09 -12.43
C PHE A 433 20.16 -0.25 -13.82
N GLY A 434 19.90 0.67 -14.75
CA GLY A 434 20.31 0.56 -16.14
C GLY A 434 19.64 -0.61 -16.87
N LEU A 435 18.39 -0.91 -16.50
CA LEU A 435 17.63 -2.06 -17.00
C LEU A 435 16.28 -1.64 -17.56
N THR A 436 15.87 -2.31 -18.63
CA THR A 436 14.46 -2.42 -19.01
C THR A 436 13.75 -3.48 -18.14
N LYS A 437 12.41 -3.48 -18.12
CA LYS A 437 11.63 -4.51 -17.42
C LYS A 437 11.91 -5.92 -17.96
N ASP A 438 12.00 -6.07 -19.27
CA ASP A 438 12.31 -7.37 -19.91
C ASP A 438 13.69 -7.89 -19.48
N GLU A 439 14.71 -7.02 -19.46
CA GLU A 439 16.04 -7.40 -18.99
C GLU A 439 16.04 -7.75 -17.50
N LEU A 440 15.27 -7.03 -16.68
CA LEU A 440 15.09 -7.35 -15.27
C LEU A 440 14.45 -8.74 -15.08
N TYR A 441 13.38 -9.04 -15.83
CA TYR A 441 12.71 -10.34 -15.75
C TYR A 441 13.65 -11.48 -16.15
N GLU A 442 14.39 -11.32 -17.26
CA GLU A 442 15.37 -12.31 -17.71
C GLU A 442 16.46 -12.53 -16.65
N GLN A 443 17.05 -11.44 -16.12
CA GLN A 443 18.12 -11.52 -15.13
C GLN A 443 17.64 -12.11 -13.80
N PHE A 444 16.48 -11.69 -13.30
CA PHE A 444 15.91 -12.21 -12.07
C PHE A 444 15.58 -13.70 -12.18
N ASN A 445 14.89 -14.10 -13.26
CA ASN A 445 14.56 -15.51 -13.48
C ASN A 445 15.81 -16.38 -13.56
N GLN A 446 16.86 -15.92 -14.26
CA GLN A 446 18.13 -16.63 -14.34
C GLN A 446 18.81 -16.69 -12.98
N PHE A 447 18.82 -15.59 -12.23
CA PHE A 447 19.36 -15.52 -10.87
C PHE A 447 18.68 -16.53 -9.94
N MET A 448 17.35 -16.62 -9.95
CA MET A 448 16.60 -17.59 -9.14
C MET A 448 16.86 -19.04 -9.56
N ARG A 449 17.10 -19.30 -10.86
CA ARG A 449 17.50 -20.63 -11.34
C ARG A 449 18.90 -21.02 -10.88
N ASP A 450 19.83 -20.07 -10.86
CA ASP A 450 21.22 -20.31 -10.49
C ASP A 450 21.46 -20.38 -8.98
N ASN A 451 20.55 -19.82 -8.17
CA ASN A 451 20.69 -19.73 -6.71
C ASN A 451 19.56 -20.44 -5.99
N PRO A 452 19.72 -21.73 -5.61
CA PRO A 452 18.75 -22.46 -4.79
C PRO A 452 18.57 -21.92 -3.37
N THR A 453 19.54 -21.18 -2.87
CA THR A 453 19.55 -20.53 -1.55
C THR A 453 19.94 -19.06 -1.75
N PRO A 454 19.52 -18.13 -0.87
CA PRO A 454 19.91 -16.74 -1.01
C PRO A 454 21.44 -16.61 -0.97
N PRO A 455 22.05 -15.79 -1.85
CA PRO A 455 23.47 -15.50 -1.74
C PRO A 455 23.78 -14.70 -0.46
N GLU A 456 25.07 -14.60 -0.14
CA GLU A 456 25.54 -13.74 0.95
C GLU A 456 25.02 -12.30 0.74
N ASP A 457 24.63 -11.64 1.82
CA ASP A 457 24.10 -10.27 1.84
C ASP A 457 22.80 -10.03 1.05
N PHE A 458 22.11 -11.06 0.56
CA PHE A 458 20.79 -10.90 -0.09
C PHE A 458 19.74 -10.28 0.83
N PHE A 459 19.74 -10.69 2.10
CA PHE A 459 18.85 -10.17 3.14
C PHE A 459 19.61 -9.26 4.11
N PRO A 460 18.96 -8.19 4.61
CA PRO A 460 19.61 -7.25 5.51
C PRO A 460 19.81 -7.86 6.89
N THR A 461 21.00 -7.63 7.45
CA THR A 461 21.36 -8.00 8.82
C THR A 461 21.12 -6.86 9.82
N GLU A 462 21.02 -5.62 9.34
CA GLU A 462 20.63 -4.46 10.13
C GLU A 462 19.12 -4.18 9.99
N ARG A 463 18.60 -3.33 10.89
CA ARG A 463 17.23 -2.83 10.79
C ARG A 463 17.07 -1.94 9.56
N LEU A 464 15.91 -1.98 8.92
CA LEU A 464 15.64 -1.21 7.72
C LEU A 464 15.76 0.32 7.97
N ASP A 465 15.34 0.82 9.13
CA ASP A 465 15.48 2.24 9.55
C ASP A 465 16.93 2.71 9.78
N LYS A 466 17.92 1.81 9.68
CA LYS A 466 19.34 2.16 9.63
C LYS A 466 19.92 2.14 8.21
N LEU A 467 19.24 1.43 7.31
CA LEU A 467 19.62 1.26 5.93
C LEU A 467 18.95 2.28 5.02
N VAL A 468 17.86 2.90 5.50
CA VAL A 468 17.00 3.79 4.73
C VAL A 468 16.69 5.06 5.51
N ASP A 469 16.87 6.23 4.89
CA ASP A 469 16.44 7.52 5.45
C ASP A 469 15.03 7.90 4.98
N PHE A 470 14.02 7.23 5.53
CA PHE A 470 12.61 7.52 5.20
C PHE A 470 12.18 8.96 5.51
N TRP A 471 12.87 9.65 6.42
CA TRP A 471 12.54 11.01 6.80
C TRP A 471 13.16 12.05 5.85
N GLY A 472 14.19 11.65 5.10
CA GLY A 472 14.91 12.47 4.13
C GLY A 472 14.42 12.35 2.69
N ILE A 473 13.31 11.64 2.43
CA ILE A 473 12.79 11.47 1.07
C ILE A 473 12.36 12.81 0.45
N GLU A 474 12.84 13.08 -0.76
CA GLU A 474 12.53 14.30 -1.52
C GLU A 474 11.92 13.92 -2.87
N SER A 475 10.61 13.64 -2.87
CA SER A 475 9.94 13.24 -4.11
C SER A 475 9.63 14.41 -5.03
N GLY A 476 10.17 14.31 -6.25
CA GLY A 476 10.11 15.25 -7.36
C GLY A 476 10.75 16.61 -7.07
#